data_AF-A0A359KPJ1-F1
#
_entry.id   AF-A0A359KPJ1-F1
#
_cell.length_a   1.000
_cell.length_b   1.000
_cell.length_c   1.000
_cell.angle_alpha   90.00
_cell.angle_beta   90.00
_cell.angle_gamma   90.00
#
_symmetry.space_group_name_H-M   'P 1'
#
loop_
_entity.id
_entity.type
_entity.pdbx_description
1 polymer ?
#
loop_
_entity_poly.entity_id
_entity_poly.type
_entity_poly.pdbx_seq_one_letter_code
_entity_poly.pdbx_strand_id
1 'polypeptide(L)'
;AYFGDGAVEPQWTRSYYQTDPPPTLRFAGDASRFEYGTRAWHTYEALADAIEYQATLGWDAIFSHVNTMSSRMKEALNETPGIDVITPVEWHDSSGIVTFTIAGMSGIDISQELWDRDRIAQRRVEEPSAVRVSCTYFTDDSDITRLVEAVGRIARGR
;
A
#
# COMPACT_ATOMS: atom_id res chain seq x y z
N ALA A 1 1.43 -32.96 -10.19
CA ALA A 1 1.64 -31.61 -9.64
C ALA A 1 3.04 -31.18 -10.03
N TYR A 2 3.22 -29.98 -10.60
CA TYR A 2 4.54 -29.39 -10.80
C TYR A 2 5.01 -28.91 -9.43
N PHE A 3 6.01 -29.57 -8.84
CA PHE A 3 6.69 -29.00 -7.69
C PHE A 3 7.62 -27.94 -8.27
N GLY A 4 7.54 -26.70 -7.75
CA GLY A 4 8.28 -25.59 -8.31
C GLY A 4 9.79 -25.85 -8.25
N ASP A 5 10.53 -25.23 -9.16
CA ASP A 5 11.96 -25.47 -9.28
C ASP A 5 12.66 -25.15 -7.95
N GLY A 6 13.45 -26.09 -7.46
CA GLY A 6 14.21 -25.95 -6.21
C GLY A 6 13.45 -26.25 -4.91
N ALA A 7 12.13 -26.44 -4.93
CA ALA A 7 11.37 -26.57 -3.68
C ALA A 7 11.62 -27.87 -2.88
N VAL A 8 12.18 -28.89 -3.55
CA VAL A 8 12.53 -30.18 -2.97
C VAL A 8 13.89 -30.66 -3.47
N GLU A 9 14.54 -31.47 -2.62
CA GLU A 9 15.78 -32.18 -2.92
C GLU A 9 15.54 -33.71 -2.84
N PRO A 10 15.89 -34.49 -3.89
CA PRO A 10 16.35 -34.01 -5.21
C PRO A 10 15.25 -33.26 -5.97
N GLN A 11 15.63 -32.41 -6.94
CA GLN A 11 14.67 -31.62 -7.74
C GLN A 11 13.60 -32.52 -8.36
N TRP A 12 12.34 -32.14 -8.18
CA TRP A 12 11.24 -32.91 -8.75
C TRP A 12 11.33 -32.95 -10.27
N THR A 13 11.12 -34.14 -10.83
CA THR A 13 10.97 -34.34 -12.27
C THR A 13 9.86 -35.34 -12.54
N ARG A 14 9.21 -35.19 -13.69
CA ARG A 14 8.15 -36.10 -14.15
C ARG A 14 8.67 -37.52 -14.38
N SER A 15 9.97 -37.71 -14.59
CA SER A 15 10.55 -39.06 -14.77
C SER A 15 10.43 -39.94 -13.51
N TYR A 16 10.23 -39.35 -12.32
CA TYR A 16 10.02 -40.11 -11.09
C TYR A 16 8.76 -40.98 -11.11
N TYR A 17 7.78 -40.67 -11.97
CA TYR A 17 6.63 -41.57 -12.20
C TYR A 17 7.01 -42.91 -12.85
N GLN A 18 8.23 -43.01 -13.41
CA GLN A 18 8.75 -44.19 -14.10
C GLN A 18 9.87 -44.87 -13.30
N THR A 19 10.12 -44.45 -12.06
CA THR A 19 11.19 -44.99 -11.19
C THR A 19 10.58 -45.80 -10.04
N ASP A 20 11.10 -47.01 -9.78
CA ASP A 20 10.66 -47.88 -8.69
C ASP A 20 11.86 -48.39 -7.85
N PRO A 21 11.95 -48.05 -6.54
CA PRO A 21 11.09 -47.10 -5.84
C PRO A 21 11.39 -45.65 -6.26
N PRO A 22 10.41 -44.74 -6.18
CA PRO A 22 10.68 -43.32 -6.42
C PRO A 22 11.61 -42.75 -5.33
N PRO A 23 12.36 -41.68 -5.63
CA PRO A 23 13.22 -41.04 -4.64
C PRO A 23 12.39 -40.42 -3.50
N THR A 24 12.97 -40.39 -2.30
CA THR A 24 12.40 -39.61 -1.19
C THR A 24 12.72 -38.14 -1.39
N LEU A 25 11.68 -37.33 -1.57
CA LEU A 25 11.80 -35.88 -1.65
C LEU A 25 11.85 -35.28 -0.24
N ARG A 26 12.76 -34.32 -0.04
CA ARG A 26 12.85 -33.50 1.16
C ARG A 26 12.63 -32.05 0.77
N PHE A 27 11.98 -31.26 1.60
CA PHE A 27 11.90 -29.82 1.36
C PHE A 27 13.28 -29.17 1.42
N ALA A 28 13.49 -28.17 0.57
CA ALA A 28 14.70 -27.35 0.60
C ALA A 28 14.89 -26.69 1.98
N GLY A 29 16.13 -26.41 2.33
CA GLY A 29 16.49 -25.76 3.60
C GLY A 29 16.19 -24.26 3.65
N ASP A 30 15.88 -23.64 2.50
CA ASP A 30 15.67 -22.20 2.35
C ASP A 30 14.20 -21.86 1.99
N ALA A 31 13.97 -20.62 1.55
CA ALA A 31 12.64 -20.12 1.21
C ALA A 31 12.00 -20.81 -0.01
N SER A 32 12.79 -21.43 -0.90
CA SER A 32 12.26 -22.16 -2.07
C SER A 32 11.36 -23.33 -1.69
N ARG A 33 11.41 -23.80 -0.44
CA ARG A 33 10.41 -24.75 0.08
C ARG A 33 8.99 -24.20 0.16
N PHE A 34 8.72 -22.94 -0.14
CA PHE A 34 7.36 -22.38 -0.21
C PHE A 34 6.93 -22.09 -1.65
N GLU A 35 7.77 -22.49 -2.60
CA GLU A 35 7.76 -22.02 -3.97
C GLU A 35 7.32 -23.16 -4.91
N TYR A 36 6.07 -23.62 -4.79
CA TYR A 36 5.52 -24.74 -5.58
C TYR A 36 4.66 -24.29 -6.77
N GLY A 37 4.61 -25.12 -7.81
CA GLY A 37 3.74 -24.88 -8.95
C GLY A 37 4.29 -23.87 -9.95
N THR A 38 3.49 -23.59 -10.98
CA THR A 38 3.80 -22.60 -12.00
C THR A 38 3.85 -21.21 -11.36
N ARG A 39 4.85 -20.42 -11.76
CA ARG A 39 5.08 -19.08 -11.19
C ARG A 39 4.75 -17.97 -12.17
N ALA A 40 4.35 -16.84 -11.59
CA ALA A 40 4.17 -15.59 -12.32
C ALA A 40 5.55 -14.94 -12.56
N TRP A 41 6.39 -15.56 -13.39
CA TRP A 41 7.76 -15.11 -13.65
C TRP A 41 7.84 -13.64 -14.07
N HIS A 42 6.88 -13.17 -14.88
CA HIS A 42 6.76 -11.77 -15.27
C HIS A 42 6.61 -10.80 -14.08
N THR A 43 5.93 -11.20 -13.00
CA THR A 43 5.80 -10.38 -11.79
C THR A 43 7.10 -10.31 -11.01
N TYR A 44 7.89 -11.39 -10.99
CA TYR A 44 9.20 -11.39 -10.33
C TYR A 44 10.18 -10.44 -11.04
N GLU A 45 10.25 -10.51 -12.37
CA GLU A 45 11.07 -9.60 -13.17
C GLU A 45 10.61 -8.14 -13.01
N ALA A 46 9.30 -7.88 -13.15
CA ALA A 46 8.77 -6.53 -13.01
C ALA A 46 8.94 -5.94 -11.59
N LEU A 47 8.95 -6.78 -10.55
CA LEU A 47 9.21 -6.33 -9.18
C LEU A 47 10.66 -5.88 -9.02
N ALA A 48 11.62 -6.60 -9.60
CA ALA A 48 13.03 -6.19 -9.59
C ALA A 48 13.20 -4.83 -10.28
N ASP A 49 12.63 -4.67 -11.48
CA ASP A 49 12.65 -3.41 -12.22
C ASP A 49 12.01 -2.25 -11.41
N ALA A 50 10.89 -2.50 -10.72
CA ALA A 50 10.21 -1.50 -9.90
C ALA A 50 11.03 -1.07 -8.67
N ILE A 51 11.81 -1.99 -8.09
CA ILE A 51 12.74 -1.71 -6.99
C ILE A 51 13.92 -0.88 -7.52
N GLU A 52 14.50 -1.26 -8.65
CA GLU A 52 15.61 -0.52 -9.28
C GLU A 52 15.18 0.89 -9.69
N TYR A 53 14.01 1.03 -10.31
CA TYR A 53 13.44 2.33 -10.64
C TYR A 53 13.34 3.23 -9.42
N GLN A 54 12.76 2.76 -8.31
CA GLN A 54 12.68 3.55 -7.07
C GLN A 54 14.05 3.85 -6.48
N ALA A 55 15.01 2.93 -6.58
CA ALA A 55 16.38 3.15 -6.14
C ALA A 55 17.07 4.29 -6.94
N THR A 56 16.72 4.51 -8.22
CA THR A 56 17.23 5.64 -9.02
C THR A 56 16.75 7.00 -8.50
N LEU A 57 15.59 7.05 -7.83
CA LEU A 57 15.08 8.25 -7.15
C LEU A 57 15.77 8.46 -5.80
N GLY A 58 16.32 7.39 -5.20
CA GLY A 58 16.94 7.36 -3.88
C GLY A 58 15.95 7.08 -2.75
N TRP A 59 16.17 6.01 -2.00
CA TRP A 59 15.28 5.58 -0.91
C TRP A 59 15.13 6.64 0.19
N ASP A 60 16.23 7.31 0.56
CA ASP A 60 16.20 8.39 1.55
C ASP A 60 15.41 9.61 1.05
N ALA A 61 15.51 9.91 -0.25
CA ALA A 61 14.75 11.00 -0.86
C ALA A 61 13.26 10.67 -0.90
N ILE A 62 12.89 9.44 -1.29
CA ILE A 62 11.50 8.95 -1.23
C ILE A 62 10.98 9.04 0.21
N PHE A 63 11.73 8.54 1.19
CA PHE A 63 11.34 8.55 2.60
C PHE A 63 11.12 9.98 3.12
N SER A 64 12.07 10.89 2.87
CA SER A 64 11.98 12.29 3.29
C SER A 64 10.81 13.02 2.60
N HIS A 65 10.56 12.71 1.33
CA HIS A 65 9.45 13.29 0.58
C HIS A 65 8.10 12.85 1.13
N VAL A 66 7.90 11.53 1.33
CA VAL A 66 6.67 10.99 1.90
C VAL A 66 6.43 11.52 3.32
N ASN A 67 7.47 11.63 4.14
CA ASN A 67 7.38 12.27 5.45
C ASN A 67 6.90 13.72 5.33
N THR A 68 7.54 14.50 4.47
CA THR A 68 7.21 15.92 4.30
C THR A 68 5.77 16.11 3.82
N MET A 69 5.35 15.38 2.78
CA MET A 69 4.02 15.48 2.20
C MET A 69 2.93 15.03 3.18
N SER A 70 3.12 13.89 3.85
CA SER A 70 2.13 13.39 4.82
C SER A 70 2.05 14.27 6.06
N SER A 71 3.16 14.84 6.54
CA SER A 71 3.16 15.78 7.67
C SER A 71 2.41 17.07 7.33
N ARG A 72 2.69 17.69 6.18
CA ARG A 72 1.94 18.85 5.68
C ARG A 72 0.45 18.58 5.53
N MET A 73 0.10 17.40 4.98
CA MET A 73 -1.29 16.99 4.85
C MET A 73 -1.99 16.87 6.20
N LYS A 74 -1.34 16.23 7.20
CA LYS A 74 -1.89 16.10 8.56
C LYS A 74 -2.07 17.46 9.22
N GLU A 75 -1.09 18.36 9.11
CA GLU A 75 -1.15 19.72 9.63
C GLU A 75 -2.33 20.50 9.03
N ALA A 76 -2.43 20.56 7.70
CA ALA A 76 -3.48 21.30 7.01
C ALA A 76 -4.90 20.74 7.27
N LEU A 77 -5.04 19.41 7.39
CA LEU A 77 -6.30 18.79 7.77
C LEU A 77 -6.69 19.12 9.21
N ASN A 78 -5.74 19.08 10.16
CA ASN A 78 -5.99 19.44 11.56
C ASN A 78 -6.36 20.91 11.76
N GLU A 79 -5.86 21.81 10.92
CA GLU A 79 -6.25 23.23 10.94
C GLU A 79 -7.67 23.48 10.40
N THR A 80 -8.27 22.50 9.74
CA THR A 80 -9.60 22.64 9.12
C THR A 80 -10.71 22.28 10.13
N PRO A 81 -11.62 23.23 10.47
CA PRO A 81 -12.66 22.97 11.45
C PRO A 81 -13.59 21.81 11.07
N GLY A 82 -13.85 20.93 12.04
CA GLY A 82 -14.74 19.78 11.87
C GLY A 82 -14.06 18.53 11.29
N ILE A 83 -12.76 18.59 11.00
CA ILE A 83 -11.92 17.42 10.70
C ILE A 83 -11.23 16.96 11.98
N ASP A 84 -11.09 15.64 12.15
CA ASP A 84 -10.24 15.04 13.17
C ASP A 84 -9.29 14.02 12.50
N VAL A 85 -7.99 14.25 12.63
CA VAL A 85 -6.95 13.36 12.06
C VAL A 85 -6.61 12.28 13.10
N ILE A 86 -6.96 11.04 12.78
CA ILE A 86 -6.72 9.87 13.65
C ILE A 86 -5.25 9.43 13.61
N THR A 87 -4.60 9.59 12.46
CA THR A 87 -3.19 9.23 12.31
C THR A 87 -2.31 10.11 13.21
N PRO A 88 -1.34 9.53 13.96
CA PRO A 88 -0.38 10.31 14.74
C PRO A 88 0.34 11.40 13.93
N VAL A 89 0.45 12.59 14.49
CA VAL A 89 1.11 13.75 13.85
C VAL A 89 2.61 13.52 13.75
N GLU A 90 3.23 13.06 14.84
CA GLU A 90 4.67 12.79 14.88
C GLU A 90 5.08 11.70 13.89
N TRP A 91 6.08 11.99 13.05
CA TRP A 91 6.50 11.06 11.99
C TRP A 91 6.97 9.70 12.51
N HIS A 92 7.61 9.67 13.68
CA HIS A 92 8.17 8.43 14.25
C HIS A 92 7.12 7.37 14.56
N ASP A 93 5.86 7.78 14.80
CA ASP A 93 4.69 6.91 15.02
C ASP A 93 3.77 6.85 13.79
N SER A 94 4.24 7.30 12.62
CA SER A 94 3.41 7.56 11.45
C SER A 94 4.00 6.96 10.16
N SER A 95 3.33 7.21 9.04
CA SER A 95 3.74 6.80 7.70
C SER A 95 3.14 7.75 6.66
N GLY A 96 3.33 7.47 5.36
CA GLY A 96 2.66 8.18 4.27
C GLY A 96 1.12 8.07 4.28
N ILE A 97 0.54 7.30 5.18
CA ILE A 97 -0.90 7.03 5.26
C ILE A 97 -1.57 7.97 6.27
N VAL A 98 -2.54 8.76 5.81
CA VAL A 98 -3.29 9.71 6.64
C VAL A 98 -4.75 9.28 6.71
N THR A 99 -5.26 9.08 7.92
CA THR A 99 -6.66 8.72 8.21
C THR A 99 -7.30 9.86 8.98
N PHE A 100 -8.49 10.28 8.54
CA PHE A 100 -9.25 11.36 9.18
C PHE A 100 -10.76 11.09 9.15
N THR A 101 -11.48 11.79 10.02
CA THR A 101 -12.94 11.85 10.05
C THR A 101 -13.42 13.28 9.81
N ILE A 102 -14.69 13.43 9.47
CA ILE A 102 -15.37 14.74 9.42
C ILE A 102 -16.60 14.64 10.31
N ALA A 103 -16.74 15.50 11.33
CA ALA A 103 -17.65 15.36 12.49
C ALA A 103 -18.93 14.49 12.26
N GLY A 104 -20.16 14.96 12.14
CA GLY A 104 -21.32 14.07 11.91
C GLY A 104 -21.43 13.32 10.55
N MET A 105 -20.38 12.67 10.01
CA MET A 105 -20.45 11.88 8.77
C MET A 105 -19.77 10.53 8.92
N SER A 106 -20.32 9.52 8.24
CA SER A 106 -19.67 8.23 8.11
C SER A 106 -18.53 8.27 7.11
N GLY A 107 -17.57 7.36 7.24
CA GLY A 107 -16.51 7.17 6.23
C GLY A 107 -17.05 6.83 4.83
N ILE A 108 -18.25 6.25 4.74
CA ILE A 108 -18.93 5.97 3.46
C ILE A 108 -19.36 7.28 2.80
N ASP A 109 -20.01 8.17 3.54
CA ASP A 109 -20.52 9.44 3.00
C ASP A 109 -19.35 10.32 2.55
N ILE A 110 -18.31 10.44 3.39
CA ILE A 110 -17.10 11.19 3.05
C ILE A 110 -16.45 10.61 1.78
N SER A 111 -16.35 9.27 1.72
CA SER A 111 -15.79 8.56 0.58
C SER A 111 -16.54 8.83 -0.73
N GLN A 112 -17.87 8.82 -0.68
CA GLN A 112 -18.72 9.08 -1.85
C GLN A 112 -18.59 10.54 -2.30
N GLU A 113 -18.69 11.49 -1.37
CA GLU A 113 -18.60 12.92 -1.68
C GLU A 113 -17.27 13.30 -2.34
N LEU A 114 -16.15 12.81 -1.80
CA LEU A 114 -14.81 13.04 -2.38
C LEU A 114 -14.68 12.47 -3.80
N TRP A 115 -15.30 11.32 -4.08
CA TRP A 115 -15.25 10.72 -5.41
C TRP A 115 -16.18 11.42 -6.40
N ASP A 116 -17.43 11.66 -6.00
CA ASP A 116 -18.47 12.15 -6.90
C ASP A 116 -18.24 13.61 -7.29
N ARG A 117 -17.77 14.45 -6.36
CA ARG A 117 -17.53 15.88 -6.62
C ARG A 117 -16.13 16.18 -7.12
N ASP A 118 -15.12 15.58 -6.50
CA ASP A 118 -13.71 16.00 -6.68
C ASP A 118 -12.85 14.96 -7.41
N ARG A 119 -13.39 13.76 -7.66
CA ARG A 119 -12.67 12.62 -8.26
C ARG A 119 -11.41 12.24 -7.48
N ILE A 120 -11.46 12.40 -6.16
CA ILE A 120 -10.36 12.04 -5.26
C ILE A 120 -10.52 10.58 -4.87
N ALA A 121 -9.60 9.75 -5.35
CA ALA A 121 -9.54 8.34 -4.98
C ALA A 121 -8.96 8.20 -3.57
N GLN A 122 -9.74 7.59 -2.68
CA GLN A 122 -9.36 7.31 -1.29
C GLN A 122 -9.89 5.94 -0.88
N ARG A 123 -9.57 5.52 0.34
CA ARG A 123 -10.11 4.30 0.92
C ARG A 123 -10.89 4.57 2.21
N ARG A 124 -12.17 4.19 2.23
CA ARG A 124 -12.96 4.13 3.47
C ARG A 124 -12.36 3.12 4.46
N VAL A 125 -12.42 3.47 5.74
CA VAL A 125 -12.09 2.62 6.88
C VAL A 125 -13.39 2.33 7.63
N GLU A 126 -13.59 1.07 8.02
CA GLU A 126 -14.82 0.62 8.67
C GLU A 126 -14.83 0.97 10.16
N GLU A 127 -13.73 0.69 10.86
CA GLU A 127 -13.56 0.95 12.30
C GLU A 127 -12.21 1.65 12.56
N PRO A 128 -12.20 2.91 13.09
CA PRO A 128 -13.37 3.79 13.19
C PRO A 128 -13.90 4.17 11.80
N SER A 129 -15.15 4.62 11.73
CA SER A 129 -15.75 5.08 10.47
C SER A 129 -15.02 6.33 9.97
N ALA A 130 -14.15 6.15 8.97
CA ALA A 130 -13.19 7.17 8.55
C ALA A 130 -12.82 7.04 7.07
N VAL A 131 -12.02 7.99 6.59
CA VAL A 131 -11.41 7.95 5.25
C VAL A 131 -9.90 8.00 5.38
N ARG A 132 -9.23 7.22 4.52
CA ARG A 132 -7.78 7.11 4.47
C ARG A 132 -7.26 7.46 3.08
N VAL A 133 -6.27 8.33 3.05
CA VAL A 133 -5.49 8.73 1.87
C VAL A 133 -4.03 8.34 2.07
N SER A 134 -3.26 8.28 0.99
CA SER A 134 -1.87 7.81 1.04
C SER A 134 -0.97 8.69 0.16
N CYS A 135 0.01 9.32 0.79
CA CYS A 135 1.09 10.02 0.14
C CYS A 135 2.17 9.02 -0.30
N THR A 136 2.76 9.26 -1.46
CA THR A 136 3.85 8.47 -2.02
C THR A 136 4.86 9.40 -2.71
N TYR A 137 5.89 8.85 -3.35
CA TYR A 137 7.00 9.62 -3.94
C TYR A 137 6.56 10.61 -5.03
N PHE A 138 5.40 10.42 -5.65
CA PHE A 138 4.85 11.31 -6.67
C PHE A 138 3.73 12.23 -6.18
N THR A 139 3.36 12.17 -4.90
CA THR A 139 2.38 13.11 -4.31
C THR A 139 3.01 14.49 -4.20
N ASP A 140 2.29 15.54 -4.55
CA ASP A 140 2.79 16.91 -4.47
C ASP A 140 1.88 17.85 -3.66
N ASP A 141 2.33 19.11 -3.50
CA ASP A 141 1.59 20.13 -2.75
C ASP A 141 0.21 20.43 -3.38
N SER A 142 0.04 20.22 -4.70
CA SER A 142 -1.23 20.42 -5.38
C SER A 142 -2.24 19.34 -5.02
N ASP A 143 -1.80 18.09 -4.84
CA ASP A 143 -2.65 17.00 -4.35
C ASP A 143 -3.15 17.29 -2.93
N ILE A 144 -2.25 17.75 -2.05
CA ILE A 144 -2.59 18.14 -0.67
C ILE A 144 -3.60 19.27 -0.68
N THR A 145 -3.33 20.33 -1.45
CA THR A 145 -4.22 21.50 -1.57
C THR A 145 -5.62 21.08 -2.03
N ARG A 146 -5.69 20.27 -3.10
CA ARG A 146 -6.96 19.79 -3.66
C ARG A 146 -7.76 18.96 -2.64
N LEU A 147 -7.08 18.08 -1.89
CA LEU A 147 -7.72 17.29 -0.85
C LEU A 147 -8.26 18.16 0.29
N VAL A 148 -7.42 19.03 0.86
CA VAL A 148 -7.80 19.87 2.01
C VAL A 148 -8.96 20.80 1.64
N GLU A 149 -8.93 21.40 0.45
CA GLU A 149 -10.05 22.21 -0.04
C GLU A 149 -11.34 21.41 -0.18
N ALA A 150 -11.29 20.21 -0.76
CA ALA A 150 -12.45 19.34 -0.93
C ALA A 150 -13.04 18.93 0.43
N VAL A 151 -12.19 18.47 1.35
CA VAL A 151 -12.62 18.07 2.69
C VAL A 151 -13.17 19.26 3.47
N GLY A 152 -12.53 20.44 3.38
CA GLY A 152 -13.03 21.67 4.00
C GLY A 152 -14.36 22.14 3.43
N ARG A 153 -14.61 21.97 2.12
CA ARG A 153 -15.94 22.20 1.51
C ARG A 153 -16.98 21.25 2.08
N ILE A 154 -16.68 19.96 2.18
CA ILE A 154 -17.58 18.95 2.74
C ILE A 154 -17.91 19.27 4.20
N ALA A 155 -16.90 19.63 5.00
CA ALA A 155 -17.07 19.97 6.41
C ALA A 155 -17.96 21.22 6.63
N ARG A 156 -17.84 22.24 5.77
CA ARG A 156 -18.64 23.48 5.83
C ARG A 156 -20.02 23.38 5.18
N GLY A 157 -20.19 22.50 4.19
CA GLY A 157 -21.45 22.32 3.46
C GLY A 157 -22.52 21.53 4.21
N ARG A 158 -22.33 21.39 5.53
CA ARG A 158 -23.33 20.86 6.47
C ARG A 158 -24.28 21.96 6.93
#